data_AF-A0A1I1A4M5-F1
#
_entry.id   AF-A0A1I1A4M5-F1
#
_cell.length_a   1.000
_cell.length_b   1.000
_cell.length_c   1.000
_cell.angle_alpha   90.00
_cell.angle_beta   90.00
_cell.angle_gamma   90.00
#
_symmetry.space_group_name_H-M   'P 1'
#
loop_
_entity.id
_entity.type
_entity.pdbx_description
1 polymer ?
#
loop_
_entity_poly.entity_id
_entity_poly.type
_entity_poly.pdbx_seq_one_letter_code
_entity_poly.pdbx_strand_id
1 'polypeptide(L)'
;MMTRDEILTAIETVLSQHMAHPHMEGFGLQAHLNEDLYLDSVLMLQVFLNLELEFGLAMPEEAIAKQDVETVDDLVGLYQPKPAAPALPIPSFPLTGGATDEGVHGEAYYDIKVHCFVSCVSHGLKKRGFDQRPLYFGVWDAKFAASDSHQLRYHADGITQEFFRSWFERLYGVTVREWYDPALSKAENLAVMTDLVRARGETGSVMVMLDMFHMPERENKFNQDPFPHYLMLEETDDPGTWFVDDPDFRWEGTMERDKVIHAIMQPTVGGGYVFDTAQARVPAPEDIAAFFDSCLIADRNPIVDAVRAIVTSHLDGSDGLALSDLMLAVRELPVLTIRKYAYEHGFAFFWRALKLPAGEFEGWCEEIEALVQSLKSLHYACMKLGQTGDRQQARSVFDALDEADRIEFRLKAKLGEIFGAWRDRHCAEPVVPMRRIAV
;
A
#
# COMPACT_ATOMS: atom_id res chain seq x y z
N MET A 1 -15.15 6.70 34.91
CA MET A 1 -13.78 6.50 34.38
C MET A 1 -13.46 5.05 34.66
N MET A 2 -13.21 4.25 33.64
CA MET A 2 -12.90 2.84 33.82
C MET A 2 -11.49 2.69 34.38
N THR A 3 -11.30 1.71 35.24
CA THR A 3 -10.00 1.29 35.76
C THR A 3 -9.22 0.52 34.69
N ARG A 4 -7.90 0.37 34.89
CA ARG A 4 -7.03 -0.42 33.99
C ARG A 4 -7.58 -1.83 33.76
N ASP A 5 -8.01 -2.47 34.82
CA ASP A 5 -8.52 -3.84 34.77
C ASP A 5 -9.87 -3.90 34.04
N GLU A 6 -10.75 -2.92 34.25
CA GLU A 6 -12.02 -2.83 33.50
C GLU A 6 -11.79 -2.60 32.00
N ILE A 7 -10.78 -1.82 31.61
CA ILE A 7 -10.40 -1.61 30.20
C ILE A 7 -9.83 -2.90 29.61
N LEU A 8 -8.96 -3.60 30.34
CA LEU A 8 -8.41 -4.89 29.90
C LEU A 8 -9.53 -5.93 29.69
N THR A 9 -10.48 -6.03 30.63
CA THR A 9 -11.65 -6.90 30.49
C THR A 9 -12.54 -6.49 29.32
N ALA A 10 -12.70 -5.20 29.05
CA ALA A 10 -13.43 -4.73 27.88
C ALA A 10 -12.76 -5.18 26.57
N ILE A 11 -11.44 -5.02 26.46
CA ILE A 11 -10.65 -5.50 25.31
C ILE A 11 -10.79 -7.03 25.15
N GLU A 12 -10.64 -7.79 26.23
CA GLU A 12 -10.81 -9.24 26.22
C GLU A 12 -12.21 -9.64 25.74
N THR A 13 -13.25 -8.93 26.21
CA THR A 13 -14.65 -9.16 25.83
C THR A 13 -14.89 -8.84 24.37
N VAL A 14 -14.36 -7.71 23.87
CA VAL A 14 -14.43 -7.35 22.45
C VAL A 14 -13.81 -8.43 21.58
N LEU A 15 -12.58 -8.84 21.89
CA LEU A 15 -11.87 -9.85 21.11
C LEU A 15 -12.59 -11.21 21.17
N SER A 16 -12.94 -11.70 22.36
CA SER A 16 -13.51 -13.04 22.54
C SER A 16 -14.98 -13.15 22.13
N GLN A 17 -15.81 -12.14 22.40
CA GLN A 17 -17.27 -12.22 22.24
C GLN A 17 -17.79 -11.47 21.02
N HIS A 18 -17.31 -10.25 20.79
CA HIS A 18 -17.83 -9.40 19.70
C HIS A 18 -17.14 -9.68 18.36
N MET A 19 -15.86 -10.06 18.39
CA MET A 19 -15.09 -10.42 17.21
C MET A 19 -14.94 -11.94 17.03
N ALA A 20 -15.24 -12.74 18.07
CA ALA A 20 -15.00 -14.19 18.09
C ALA A 20 -13.57 -14.55 17.65
N HIS A 21 -12.60 -13.77 18.13
CA HIS A 21 -11.22 -13.80 17.66
C HIS A 21 -10.55 -15.15 17.97
N PRO A 22 -9.95 -15.84 16.99
CA PRO A 22 -9.47 -17.22 17.17
C PRO A 22 -8.18 -17.33 18.00
N HIS A 23 -7.38 -16.27 18.08
CA HIS A 23 -6.05 -16.27 18.73
C HIS A 23 -6.09 -15.70 20.15
N MET A 24 -6.88 -16.30 21.04
CA MET A 24 -7.02 -15.85 22.43
C MET A 24 -6.14 -16.62 23.43
N GLU A 25 -5.50 -17.71 23.01
CA GLU A 25 -4.73 -18.60 23.90
C GLU A 25 -3.53 -17.90 24.57
N GLY A 26 -3.00 -16.84 23.93
CA GLY A 26 -1.90 -16.00 24.44
C GLY A 26 -2.32 -14.64 25.01
N PHE A 27 -3.62 -14.35 25.16
CA PHE A 27 -4.07 -13.02 25.57
C PHE A 27 -3.56 -12.63 26.96
N GLY A 28 -2.93 -11.46 27.04
CA GLY A 28 -2.45 -10.87 28.28
C GLY A 28 -1.78 -9.52 28.00
N LEU A 29 -1.47 -8.76 29.05
CA LEU A 29 -0.92 -7.40 28.91
C LEU A 29 0.36 -7.33 28.06
N GLN A 30 1.18 -8.37 28.08
CA GLN A 30 2.44 -8.43 27.33
C GLN A 30 2.28 -9.06 25.94
N ALA A 31 1.07 -9.49 25.57
CA ALA A 31 0.82 -10.07 24.26
C ALA A 31 0.99 -9.00 23.19
N HIS A 32 1.80 -9.28 22.19
CA HIS A 32 1.96 -8.47 21.00
C HIS A 32 0.70 -8.57 20.15
N LEU A 33 0.11 -7.43 19.82
CA LEU A 33 -1.17 -7.36 19.11
C LEU A 33 -1.08 -8.03 17.75
N ASN A 34 -0.01 -7.81 17.00
CA ASN A 34 0.17 -8.42 15.67
C ASN A 34 0.71 -9.86 15.76
N GLU A 35 1.75 -10.12 16.56
CA GLU A 35 2.44 -11.41 16.55
C GLU A 35 1.70 -12.50 17.34
N ASP A 36 1.24 -12.18 18.55
CA ASP A 36 0.58 -13.16 19.41
C ASP A 36 -0.92 -13.23 19.12
N LEU A 37 -1.53 -12.08 18.84
CA LEU A 37 -2.97 -11.97 18.63
C LEU A 37 -3.34 -11.77 17.16
N TYR A 38 -2.41 -11.66 16.20
CA TYR A 38 -2.77 -11.57 14.77
C TYR A 38 -3.72 -10.41 14.44
N LEU A 39 -3.71 -9.34 15.26
CA LEU A 39 -4.47 -8.12 15.07
C LEU A 39 -3.70 -7.21 14.12
N ASP A 40 -4.19 -7.11 12.90
CA ASP A 40 -3.71 -6.14 11.93
C ASP A 40 -4.36 -4.76 12.13
N SER A 41 -3.98 -3.78 11.31
CA SER A 41 -4.54 -2.41 11.40
C SER A 41 -6.05 -2.34 11.18
N VAL A 42 -6.64 -3.29 10.45
CA VAL A 42 -8.08 -3.35 10.17
C VAL A 42 -8.83 -3.91 11.38
N LEU A 43 -8.32 -5.00 11.95
CA LEU A 43 -8.85 -5.61 13.17
C LEU A 43 -8.70 -4.66 14.36
N MET A 44 -7.61 -3.89 14.43
CA MET A 44 -7.44 -2.85 15.46
C MET A 44 -8.51 -1.76 15.38
N LEU A 45 -8.85 -1.28 14.18
CA LEU A 45 -9.97 -0.34 14.01
C LEU A 45 -11.31 -0.97 14.44
N GLN A 46 -11.51 -2.26 14.17
CA GLN A 46 -12.68 -2.99 14.65
C GLN A 46 -12.71 -3.10 16.18
N VAL A 47 -11.57 -3.33 16.83
CA VAL A 47 -11.45 -3.32 18.29
C VAL A 47 -11.85 -1.95 18.83
N PHE A 48 -11.27 -0.86 18.32
CA PHE A 48 -11.61 0.49 18.75
C PHE A 48 -13.10 0.82 18.59
N LEU A 49 -13.70 0.41 17.46
CA LEU A 49 -15.11 0.63 17.21
C LEU A 49 -16.00 -0.11 18.22
N ASN A 50 -15.70 -1.37 18.53
CA ASN A 50 -16.48 -2.13 19.53
C ASN A 50 -16.26 -1.61 20.95
N LEU A 51 -15.04 -1.16 21.31
CA LEU A 51 -14.78 -0.51 22.58
C LEU A 51 -15.61 0.79 22.74
N GLU A 52 -15.72 1.58 21.67
CA GLU A 52 -16.54 2.78 21.68
C GLU A 52 -18.03 2.46 21.83
N LEU A 53 -18.55 1.54 21.01
CA LEU A 53 -19.99 1.27 20.93
C LEU A 53 -20.52 0.50 22.15
N GLU A 54 -19.77 -0.47 22.65
CA GLU A 54 -20.22 -1.37 23.72
C GLU A 54 -19.82 -0.89 25.12
N PHE A 55 -18.68 -0.19 25.23
CA PHE A 55 -18.11 0.22 26.52
C PHE A 55 -18.00 1.74 26.70
N GLY A 56 -18.39 2.54 25.69
CA GLY A 56 -18.31 4.01 25.74
C GLY A 56 -16.88 4.54 25.75
N LEU A 57 -15.90 3.71 25.35
CA LEU A 57 -14.50 4.06 25.26
C LEU A 57 -14.20 4.66 23.89
N ALA A 58 -14.51 5.95 23.74
CA ALA A 58 -14.31 6.68 22.49
C ALA A 58 -12.88 6.53 21.98
N MET A 59 -12.72 6.24 20.68
CA MET A 59 -11.41 6.08 20.07
C MET A 59 -10.58 7.36 20.25
N PRO A 60 -9.37 7.30 20.84
CA PRO A 60 -8.50 8.47 20.93
C PRO A 60 -8.03 8.88 19.53
N GLU A 61 -8.13 10.16 19.17
CA GLU A 61 -7.64 10.67 17.87
C GLU A 61 -6.16 10.32 17.63
N GLU A 62 -5.36 10.31 18.70
CA GLU A 62 -3.94 9.93 18.70
C GLU A 62 -3.70 8.46 18.31
N ALA A 63 -4.69 7.58 18.48
CA ALA A 63 -4.60 6.15 18.16
C ALA A 63 -4.78 5.85 16.66
N ILE A 64 -5.47 6.71 15.92
CA ILE A 64 -5.55 6.63 14.45
C ILE A 64 -4.19 6.99 13.83
N ALA A 65 -3.51 7.95 14.46
CA ALA A 65 -2.26 8.52 13.99
C ALA A 65 -1.01 7.70 14.37
N LYS A 66 -0.99 7.08 15.56
CA LYS A 66 0.20 6.38 16.09
C LYS A 66 0.18 4.89 15.78
N GLN A 67 1.28 4.41 15.20
CA GLN A 67 1.59 2.97 15.05
C GLN A 67 2.22 2.35 16.32
N ASP A 68 2.44 3.14 17.39
CA ASP A 68 3.17 2.70 18.60
C ASP A 68 2.33 1.84 19.57
N VAL A 69 1.29 1.16 19.09
CA VAL A 69 0.51 0.22 19.92
C VAL A 69 0.97 -1.19 19.55
N GLU A 70 1.96 -1.68 20.29
CA GLU A 70 2.55 -3.00 20.02
C GLU A 70 1.89 -4.08 20.86
N THR A 71 1.55 -3.77 22.12
CA THR A 71 1.02 -4.74 23.08
C THR A 71 -0.40 -4.41 23.55
N VAL A 72 -1.05 -5.39 24.18
CA VAL A 72 -2.33 -5.17 24.86
C VAL A 72 -2.22 -4.10 25.96
N ASP A 73 -1.06 -4.00 26.64
CA ASP A 73 -0.87 -2.95 27.64
C ASP A 73 -0.84 -1.55 27.04
N ASP A 74 -0.21 -1.38 25.88
CA ASP A 74 -0.21 -0.11 25.16
C ASP A 74 -1.64 0.30 24.77
N LEU A 75 -2.43 -0.68 24.31
CA LEU A 75 -3.84 -0.50 23.98
C LEU A 75 -4.66 -0.07 25.20
N VAL A 76 -4.45 -0.71 26.35
CA VAL A 76 -5.08 -0.30 27.62
C VAL A 76 -4.64 1.12 28.01
N GLY A 77 -3.36 1.44 27.83
CA GLY A 77 -2.75 2.72 28.16
C GLY A 77 -3.30 3.91 27.34
N LEU A 78 -3.91 3.66 26.18
CA LEU A 78 -4.59 4.68 25.38
C LEU A 78 -5.83 5.27 26.07
N TYR A 79 -6.51 4.48 26.90
CA TYR A 79 -7.77 4.87 27.55
C TYR A 79 -7.60 5.35 28.98
N GLN A 80 -6.36 5.35 29.49
CA GLN A 80 -6.06 5.87 30.81
C GLN A 80 -5.84 7.38 30.78
N PRO A 81 -6.23 8.11 31.84
CA PRO A 81 -5.87 9.51 31.98
C PRO A 81 -4.35 9.66 32.07
N LYS A 82 -3.73 10.12 30.99
CA LYS A 82 -2.33 10.52 30.99
C LYS A 82 -2.20 11.88 31.69
N PRO A 83 -1.19 12.09 32.57
CA PRO A 83 -0.71 13.45 32.80
C PRO A 83 -0.36 14.05 31.44
N ALA A 84 -0.61 15.34 31.23
CA ALA A 84 -0.23 16.01 29.99
C ALA A 84 1.27 15.81 29.75
N ALA A 85 1.61 14.76 29.00
CA ALA A 85 2.94 14.53 28.52
C ALA A 85 3.18 15.65 27.50
N PRO A 86 4.36 16.28 27.49
CA PRO A 86 4.73 17.08 26.34
C PRO A 86 4.49 16.19 25.11
N ALA A 87 3.89 16.75 24.07
CA ALA A 87 3.76 16.07 22.79
C ALA A 87 5.15 15.56 22.42
N LEU A 88 5.41 14.28 22.71
CA LEU A 88 6.55 13.60 22.15
C LEU A 88 6.30 13.70 20.66
N PRO A 89 7.31 14.10 19.87
CA PRO A 89 7.16 14.15 18.44
C PRO A 89 6.54 12.83 18.04
N ILE A 90 5.40 12.91 17.35
CA ILE A 90 4.91 11.79 16.55
C ILE A 90 6.16 11.25 15.88
N PRO A 91 6.47 9.94 15.91
CA PRO A 91 7.44 9.43 14.99
C PRO A 91 6.85 9.68 13.59
N SER A 92 7.07 10.89 13.06
CA SER A 92 7.44 11.01 11.68
C SER A 92 8.56 10.00 11.54
N PHE A 93 8.40 9.02 10.66
CA PHE A 93 9.60 8.46 10.07
C PHE A 93 10.51 9.65 9.77
N PRO A 94 11.74 9.72 10.29
CA PRO A 94 12.70 10.63 9.72
C PRO A 94 12.86 10.14 8.27
N LEU A 95 12.05 10.69 7.36
CA LEU A 95 11.97 10.24 5.96
C LEU A 95 13.27 10.58 5.21
N THR A 96 14.14 11.35 5.85
CA THR A 96 15.52 11.62 5.48
C THR A 96 16.45 10.80 6.39
N GLY A 97 16.68 9.53 6.06
CA GLY A 97 17.71 8.73 6.71
C GLY A 97 19.09 9.25 6.34
N GLY A 98 19.97 9.41 7.32
CA GLY A 98 21.39 9.74 7.11
C GLY A 98 21.96 10.64 8.20
N ALA A 99 23.17 10.32 8.66
CA ALA A 99 23.94 11.16 9.60
C ALA A 99 24.45 12.47 8.95
N THR A 100 24.19 12.66 7.65
CA THR A 100 24.48 13.85 6.86
C THR A 100 23.15 14.45 6.39
N ASP A 101 22.92 15.71 6.74
CA ASP A 101 21.73 16.54 6.47
C ASP A 101 21.54 16.84 4.96
N GLU A 102 21.44 15.80 4.13
CA GLU A 102 21.23 15.92 2.68
C GLU A 102 19.74 15.82 2.28
N GLY A 103 18.84 15.53 3.23
CA GLY A 103 17.39 15.50 3.01
C GLY A 103 16.95 14.60 1.86
N VAL A 104 15.98 15.06 1.05
CA VAL A 104 15.52 14.39 -0.19
C VAL A 104 16.62 14.17 -1.23
N HIS A 105 17.79 14.82 -1.08
CA HIS A 105 18.92 14.72 -2.03
C HIS A 105 19.94 13.64 -1.66
N GLY A 106 19.89 13.10 -0.43
CA GLY A 106 20.83 12.07 0.05
C GLY A 106 20.53 10.64 -0.47
N GLU A 107 21.49 9.73 -0.32
CA GLU A 107 21.33 8.31 -0.71
C GLU A 107 20.44 7.49 0.25
N ALA A 108 20.27 7.95 1.49
CA ALA A 108 19.50 7.27 2.53
C ALA A 108 18.06 7.82 2.68
N TYR A 109 17.49 8.32 1.58
CA TYR A 109 16.06 8.64 1.48
C TYR A 109 15.19 7.37 1.70
N TYR A 110 14.19 7.47 2.57
CA TYR A 110 13.36 6.34 2.97
C TYR A 110 12.37 5.96 1.86
N ASP A 111 12.47 4.74 1.34
CA ASP A 111 11.76 4.28 0.15
C ASP A 111 10.45 3.56 0.53
N ILE A 112 9.33 4.27 0.61
CA ILE A 112 8.03 3.64 0.98
C ILE A 112 7.55 2.76 -0.18
N LYS A 113 7.47 1.45 0.03
CA LYS A 113 7.05 0.47 -0.96
C LYS A 113 5.56 0.18 -0.77
N VAL A 114 4.78 0.28 -1.85
CA VAL A 114 3.31 0.45 -1.78
C VAL A 114 2.56 -0.30 -2.88
N HIS A 115 3.27 -1.16 -3.63
CA HIS A 115 2.70 -1.95 -4.73
C HIS A 115 3.64 -3.09 -5.10
N CYS A 116 3.31 -4.30 -4.67
CA CYS A 116 4.14 -5.51 -4.77
C CYS A 116 4.83 -5.74 -6.14
N PHE A 117 4.11 -5.64 -7.26
CA PHE A 117 4.71 -5.77 -8.60
C PHE A 117 5.78 -4.69 -8.88
N VAL A 118 5.42 -3.40 -8.73
CA VAL A 118 6.31 -2.25 -8.95
C VAL A 118 7.52 -2.32 -8.01
N SER A 119 7.31 -2.71 -6.75
CA SER A 119 8.37 -2.90 -5.76
C SER A 119 9.36 -3.98 -6.17
N CYS A 120 8.88 -5.13 -6.65
CA CYS A 120 9.74 -6.22 -7.12
C CYS A 120 10.60 -5.81 -8.33
N VAL A 121 10.00 -5.23 -9.37
CA VAL A 121 10.78 -4.82 -10.56
C VAL A 121 11.73 -3.64 -10.27
N SER A 122 11.39 -2.78 -9.32
CA SER A 122 12.21 -1.64 -8.90
C SER A 122 13.41 -2.06 -8.04
N HIS A 123 13.35 -3.21 -7.36
CA HIS A 123 14.41 -3.66 -6.47
C HIS A 123 15.74 -3.88 -7.18
N GLY A 124 15.70 -4.59 -8.31
CA GLY A 124 16.91 -4.83 -9.10
C GLY A 124 17.45 -3.56 -9.76
N LEU A 125 16.58 -2.59 -10.12
CA LEU A 125 17.03 -1.26 -10.58
C LEU A 125 17.82 -0.53 -9.49
N LYS A 126 17.30 -0.52 -8.26
CA LYS A 126 17.95 0.12 -7.11
C LYS A 126 19.30 -0.52 -6.80
N LYS A 127 19.39 -1.86 -6.78
CA LYS A 127 20.66 -2.58 -6.58
C LYS A 127 21.73 -2.22 -7.63
N ARG A 128 21.31 -1.83 -8.84
CA ARG A 128 22.19 -1.38 -9.93
C ARG A 128 22.41 0.15 -9.97
N GLY A 129 21.86 0.91 -9.02
CA GLY A 129 22.02 2.36 -8.94
C GLY A 129 21.16 3.16 -9.92
N PHE A 130 20.13 2.55 -10.54
CA PHE A 130 19.16 3.29 -11.34
C PHE A 130 18.12 3.97 -10.46
N ASP A 131 17.68 5.14 -10.88
CA ASP A 131 16.57 5.83 -10.23
C ASP A 131 15.25 5.14 -10.59
N GLN A 132 14.71 4.35 -9.66
CA GLN A 132 13.48 3.58 -9.85
C GLN A 132 12.20 4.42 -9.73
N ARG A 133 12.28 5.57 -9.05
CA ARG A 133 11.11 6.36 -8.59
C ARG A 133 10.12 6.75 -9.68
N PRO A 134 10.54 7.02 -10.94
CA PRO A 134 9.59 7.22 -12.02
C PRO A 134 8.55 6.10 -12.15
N LEU A 135 8.88 4.85 -11.82
CA LEU A 135 7.93 3.74 -11.96
C LEU A 135 6.77 3.79 -10.96
N TYR A 136 6.93 4.52 -9.85
CA TYR A 136 5.85 4.73 -8.88
C TYR A 136 4.83 5.76 -9.35
N PHE A 137 5.07 6.44 -10.49
CA PHE A 137 4.08 7.32 -11.07
C PHE A 137 2.82 6.52 -11.41
N GLY A 138 1.68 6.96 -10.88
CA GLY A 138 0.39 6.31 -11.09
C GLY A 138 0.08 5.17 -10.13
N VAL A 139 0.98 4.80 -9.22
CA VAL A 139 0.66 3.80 -8.18
C VAL A 139 -0.44 4.32 -7.24
N TRP A 140 -0.44 5.62 -6.92
CA TRP A 140 -1.47 6.28 -6.09
C TRP A 140 -2.90 6.12 -6.63
N ASP A 141 -3.06 5.95 -7.94
CA ASP A 141 -4.33 5.72 -8.63
C ASP A 141 -4.33 4.40 -9.43
N ALA A 142 -3.48 3.45 -9.04
CA ALA A 142 -3.43 2.15 -9.69
C ALA A 142 -4.81 1.49 -9.70
N LYS A 143 -5.12 0.79 -10.79
CA LYS A 143 -6.44 0.22 -11.03
C LYS A 143 -6.90 -0.65 -9.85
N PHE A 144 -8.17 -0.50 -9.50
CA PHE A 144 -8.93 -1.34 -8.59
C PHE A 144 -10.34 -1.49 -9.17
N ALA A 145 -11.18 -2.33 -8.57
CA ALA A 145 -12.56 -2.52 -9.01
C ALA A 145 -13.55 -2.26 -7.85
N ALA A 146 -14.79 -1.99 -8.22
CA ALA A 146 -15.94 -2.13 -7.33
C ALA A 146 -16.77 -3.31 -7.85
N SER A 147 -17.16 -4.24 -6.99
CA SER A 147 -18.02 -5.36 -7.38
C SER A 147 -19.46 -4.91 -7.64
N ASP A 148 -20.28 -5.78 -8.22
CA ASP A 148 -21.73 -5.55 -8.38
C ASP A 148 -22.45 -5.32 -7.04
N SER A 149 -21.90 -5.84 -5.94
CA SER A 149 -22.39 -5.58 -4.58
C SER A 149 -21.78 -4.32 -3.95
N HIS A 150 -21.22 -3.42 -4.76
CA HIS A 150 -20.58 -2.17 -4.32
C HIS A 150 -19.43 -2.38 -3.32
N GLN A 151 -18.63 -3.43 -3.47
CA GLN A 151 -17.48 -3.68 -2.59
C GLN A 151 -16.18 -3.30 -3.30
N LEU A 152 -15.29 -2.60 -2.61
CA LEU A 152 -13.93 -2.34 -3.11
C LEU A 152 -13.18 -3.66 -3.30
N ARG A 153 -12.46 -3.75 -4.43
CA ARG A 153 -11.67 -4.90 -4.85
C ARG A 153 -10.29 -4.42 -5.32
N TYR A 154 -9.28 -4.61 -4.48
CA TYR A 154 -7.87 -4.45 -4.76
C TYR A 154 -7.40 -5.43 -5.86
N HIS A 155 -7.98 -6.63 -5.89
CA HIS A 155 -7.82 -7.64 -6.95
C HIS A 155 -9.16 -8.05 -7.57
N ALA A 156 -9.17 -8.22 -8.90
CA ALA A 156 -10.30 -8.73 -9.68
C ALA A 156 -9.79 -9.25 -11.04
N ASP A 157 -10.55 -10.15 -11.69
CA ASP A 157 -10.18 -10.85 -12.95
C ASP A 157 -9.83 -9.94 -14.14
N GLY A 158 -10.09 -8.63 -14.04
CA GLY A 158 -9.73 -7.62 -15.06
C GLY A 158 -8.62 -6.65 -14.67
N ILE A 159 -7.95 -6.87 -13.53
CA ILE A 159 -6.81 -6.08 -13.06
C ILE A 159 -5.53 -6.83 -13.43
N THR A 160 -4.76 -6.26 -14.34
CA THR A 160 -3.50 -6.83 -14.83
C THR A 160 -2.34 -5.89 -14.56
N GLN A 161 -1.12 -6.43 -14.57
CA GLN A 161 0.10 -5.63 -14.43
C GLN A 161 0.64 -5.10 -15.77
N GLU A 162 -0.09 -5.31 -16.88
CA GLU A 162 0.38 -4.98 -18.24
C GLU A 162 0.73 -3.49 -18.41
N PHE A 163 -0.02 -2.60 -17.75
CA PHE A 163 0.29 -1.17 -17.77
C PHE A 163 1.69 -0.89 -17.19
N PHE A 164 1.96 -1.34 -15.96
CA PHE A 164 3.27 -1.16 -15.33
C PHE A 164 4.37 -1.95 -16.05
N ARG A 165 4.06 -3.16 -16.51
CA ARG A 165 4.98 -4.01 -17.27
C ARG A 165 5.46 -3.30 -18.54
N SER A 166 4.55 -2.91 -19.43
CA SER A 166 4.88 -2.27 -20.70
C SER A 166 5.65 -0.95 -20.52
N TRP A 167 5.28 -0.15 -19.51
CA TRP A 167 6.02 1.06 -19.17
C TRP A 167 7.40 0.79 -18.58
N PHE A 168 7.55 -0.24 -17.74
CA PHE A 168 8.86 -0.65 -17.24
C PHE A 168 9.80 -1.07 -18.37
N GLU A 169 9.31 -1.86 -19.33
CA GLU A 169 10.09 -2.25 -20.53
C GLU A 169 10.48 -1.00 -21.35
N ARG A 170 9.55 -0.06 -21.54
CA ARG A 170 9.83 1.18 -22.27
C ARG A 170 10.87 2.06 -21.56
N LEU A 171 10.64 2.37 -20.29
CA LEU A 171 11.47 3.24 -19.46
C LEU A 171 12.87 2.67 -19.30
N TYR A 172 12.98 1.41 -18.87
CA TYR A 172 14.25 0.83 -18.45
C TYR A 172 14.81 -0.20 -19.42
N GLY A 173 14.12 -0.56 -20.51
CA GLY A 173 14.62 -1.50 -21.51
C GLY A 173 14.70 -2.95 -21.04
N VAL A 174 14.18 -3.26 -19.84
CA VAL A 174 14.20 -4.61 -19.27
C VAL A 174 12.97 -5.35 -19.74
N THR A 175 13.12 -6.46 -20.45
CA THR A 175 11.99 -7.31 -20.83
C THR A 175 11.43 -8.04 -19.61
N VAL A 176 10.12 -7.98 -19.41
CA VAL A 176 9.42 -8.65 -18.30
C VAL A 176 8.43 -9.64 -18.89
N ARG A 177 8.75 -10.93 -18.77
CA ARG A 177 7.96 -12.01 -19.38
C ARG A 177 7.10 -12.70 -18.34
N GLU A 178 5.79 -12.72 -18.56
CA GLU A 178 4.90 -13.58 -17.79
C GLU A 178 5.22 -15.04 -18.08
N TRP A 179 5.36 -15.86 -17.04
CA TRP A 179 5.67 -17.29 -17.18
C TRP A 179 4.46 -18.20 -16.94
N TYR A 180 3.40 -17.67 -16.33
CA TYR A 180 2.21 -18.44 -15.99
C TYR A 180 1.31 -18.60 -17.22
N ASP A 181 0.86 -19.83 -17.46
CA ASP A 181 -0.07 -20.17 -18.54
C ASP A 181 -1.39 -20.68 -17.94
N PRO A 182 -2.50 -19.93 -18.06
CA PRO A 182 -3.82 -20.36 -17.58
C PRO A 182 -4.35 -21.65 -18.23
N ALA A 183 -3.79 -22.08 -19.37
CA ALA A 183 -4.16 -23.33 -20.02
C ALA A 183 -3.49 -24.56 -19.38
N LEU A 184 -2.44 -24.36 -18.59
CA LEU A 184 -1.75 -25.43 -17.86
C LEU A 184 -2.38 -25.62 -16.48
N SER A 185 -2.27 -26.84 -15.96
CA SER A 185 -2.60 -27.10 -14.56
C SER A 185 -1.66 -26.35 -13.63
N LYS A 186 -2.11 -26.15 -12.39
CA LYS A 186 -1.30 -25.45 -11.39
C LYS A 186 0.02 -26.17 -11.06
N ALA A 187 0.01 -27.50 -11.10
CA ALA A 187 1.21 -28.31 -10.91
C ALA A 187 2.21 -28.17 -12.07
N GLU A 188 1.72 -28.06 -13.32
CA GLU A 188 2.57 -27.80 -14.48
C GLU A 188 3.18 -26.39 -14.42
N ASN A 189 2.38 -25.38 -14.07
CA ASN A 189 2.89 -24.02 -13.84
C ASN A 189 3.93 -23.97 -12.71
N LEU A 190 3.72 -24.73 -11.62
CA LEU A 190 4.69 -24.84 -10.53
C LEU A 190 6.02 -25.45 -10.99
N ALA A 191 5.99 -26.45 -11.88
CA ALA A 191 7.19 -27.04 -12.45
C ALA A 191 7.96 -26.02 -13.31
N VAL A 192 7.25 -25.27 -14.17
CA VAL A 192 7.84 -24.17 -14.97
C VAL A 192 8.51 -23.14 -14.08
N MET A 193 7.82 -22.67 -13.03
CA MET A 193 8.35 -21.71 -12.07
C MET A 193 9.61 -22.24 -11.38
N THR A 194 9.58 -23.49 -10.90
CA THR A 194 10.73 -24.13 -10.23
C THR A 194 11.95 -24.19 -11.15
N ASP A 195 11.76 -24.55 -12.42
CA ASP A 195 12.85 -24.59 -13.40
C ASP A 195 13.41 -23.18 -13.68
N LEU A 196 12.56 -22.15 -13.67
CA LEU A 196 13.00 -20.76 -13.79
C LEU A 196 13.81 -20.29 -12.58
N VAL A 197 13.41 -20.65 -11.35
CA VAL A 197 14.16 -20.33 -10.12
C VAL A 197 15.54 -20.98 -10.17
N ARG A 198 15.63 -22.25 -10.61
CA ARG A 198 16.91 -22.96 -10.77
C ARG A 198 17.79 -22.39 -11.88
N ALA A 199 17.19 -21.97 -12.99
CA ALA A 199 17.91 -21.41 -14.14
C ALA A 199 18.24 -19.92 -13.99
N ARG A 200 17.84 -19.28 -12.88
CA ARG A 200 18.04 -17.86 -12.62
C ARG A 200 19.53 -17.52 -12.59
N GLY A 201 19.95 -16.57 -13.42
CA GLY A 201 21.27 -15.95 -13.35
C GLY A 201 21.36 -14.89 -12.24
N GLU A 202 22.57 -14.44 -11.91
CA GLU A 202 22.85 -13.50 -10.80
C GLU A 202 22.00 -12.21 -10.85
N THR A 203 21.74 -11.68 -12.04
CA THR A 203 20.94 -10.45 -12.26
C THR A 203 19.48 -10.72 -12.64
N GLY A 204 19.13 -12.01 -12.77
CA GLY A 204 17.79 -12.47 -13.07
C GLY A 204 16.87 -12.36 -11.86
N SER A 205 15.57 -12.36 -12.08
CA SER A 205 14.57 -12.37 -11.01
C SER A 205 13.40 -13.24 -11.41
N VAL A 206 12.93 -14.07 -10.49
CA VAL A 206 11.73 -14.88 -10.66
C VAL A 206 10.71 -14.40 -9.64
N MET A 207 9.75 -13.62 -10.13
CA MET A 207 8.64 -13.10 -9.37
C MET A 207 7.49 -14.09 -9.43
N VAL A 208 6.87 -14.38 -8.29
CA VAL A 208 5.73 -15.29 -8.17
C VAL A 208 4.59 -14.60 -7.41
N MET A 209 3.36 -14.88 -7.82
CA MET A 209 2.20 -14.57 -6.97
C MET A 209 1.98 -15.73 -6.00
N LEU A 210 1.85 -15.42 -4.71
CA LEU A 210 1.41 -16.36 -3.69
C LEU A 210 0.34 -15.74 -2.79
N ASP A 211 -0.40 -16.60 -2.08
CA ASP A 211 -1.36 -16.15 -1.08
C ASP A 211 -0.65 -15.98 0.27
N MET A 212 -0.44 -14.72 0.65
CA MET A 212 0.35 -14.36 1.83
C MET A 212 -0.32 -14.79 3.14
N PHE A 213 -1.63 -15.00 3.14
CA PHE A 213 -2.34 -15.53 4.31
C PHE A 213 -1.76 -16.87 4.78
N HIS A 214 -1.23 -17.67 3.84
CA HIS A 214 -0.61 -18.96 4.11
C HIS A 214 0.89 -18.88 4.46
N MET A 215 1.41 -17.68 4.73
CA MET A 215 2.80 -17.41 5.12
C MET A 215 2.87 -16.81 6.54
N PRO A 216 2.55 -17.59 7.60
CA PRO A 216 2.35 -17.07 8.96
C PRO A 216 3.63 -16.65 9.70
N GLU A 217 4.82 -16.96 9.18
CA GLU A 217 6.11 -16.61 9.80
C GLU A 217 6.53 -15.15 9.53
N ARG A 218 5.59 -14.30 9.11
CA ARG A 218 5.83 -12.91 8.71
C ARG A 218 5.03 -11.94 9.58
N GLU A 219 5.64 -10.79 9.89
CA GLU A 219 4.91 -9.61 10.35
C GLU A 219 3.94 -9.16 9.24
N ASN A 220 2.68 -9.60 9.34
CA ASN A 220 1.66 -9.28 8.36
C ASN A 220 0.92 -8.01 8.79
N LYS A 221 1.15 -6.91 8.06
CA LYS A 221 0.37 -5.66 8.25
C LYS A 221 -1.12 -5.84 7.89
N PHE A 222 -1.44 -6.92 7.18
CA PHE A 222 -2.78 -7.33 6.77
C PHE A 222 -2.90 -8.84 6.90
N ASN A 223 -3.83 -9.31 7.72
CA ASN A 223 -4.11 -10.73 7.92
C ASN A 223 -5.40 -11.11 7.16
N GLN A 224 -5.52 -10.65 5.92
CA GLN A 224 -6.70 -10.87 5.08
C GLN A 224 -6.63 -12.25 4.41
N ASP A 225 -7.77 -12.95 4.37
CA ASP A 225 -7.92 -14.20 3.60
C ASP A 225 -8.93 -13.96 2.46
N PRO A 226 -8.53 -14.09 1.18
CA PRO A 226 -7.16 -14.30 0.70
C PRO A 226 -6.34 -13.00 0.67
N PHE A 227 -5.01 -13.11 0.61
CA PHE A 227 -4.11 -11.96 0.38
C PHE A 227 -3.08 -12.23 -0.73
N PRO A 228 -3.48 -12.10 -2.01
CA PRO A 228 -2.57 -12.25 -3.14
C PRO A 228 -1.43 -11.22 -3.12
N HIS A 229 -0.19 -11.68 -3.29
CA HIS A 229 0.99 -10.81 -3.28
C HIS A 229 2.09 -11.31 -4.20
N TYR A 230 2.84 -10.37 -4.80
CA TYR A 230 4.04 -10.68 -5.58
C TYR A 230 5.30 -10.53 -4.75
N LEU A 231 6.17 -11.54 -4.81
CA LEU A 231 7.52 -11.49 -4.25
C LEU A 231 8.49 -12.28 -5.14
N MET A 232 9.79 -12.29 -4.80
CA MET A 232 10.83 -12.96 -5.57
C MET A 232 11.38 -14.19 -4.85
N LEU A 233 11.76 -15.20 -5.63
CA LEU A 233 12.32 -16.46 -5.13
C LEU A 233 13.72 -16.71 -5.70
N GLU A 234 14.59 -17.28 -4.87
CA GLU A 234 15.92 -17.76 -5.24
C GLU A 234 16.24 -19.13 -4.61
N GLU A 235 17.06 -19.95 -5.27
CA GLU A 235 17.59 -21.18 -4.66
C GLU A 235 18.57 -20.83 -3.53
N THR A 236 18.56 -21.65 -2.49
CA THR A 236 19.59 -21.67 -1.43
C THR A 236 20.49 -22.89 -1.60
N ASP A 237 21.59 -22.94 -0.84
CA ASP A 237 22.45 -24.13 -0.78
C ASP A 237 21.72 -25.39 -0.28
N ASP A 238 20.66 -25.22 0.52
CA ASP A 238 19.76 -26.30 0.95
C ASP A 238 18.58 -26.44 -0.03
N PRO A 239 18.40 -27.61 -0.71
CA PRO A 239 17.26 -27.86 -1.61
C PRO A 239 15.89 -27.90 -0.92
N GLY A 240 15.85 -28.03 0.40
CA GLY A 240 14.63 -28.00 1.22
C GLY A 240 14.10 -26.59 1.48
N THR A 241 14.87 -25.56 1.12
CA THR A 241 14.51 -24.17 1.36
C THR A 241 14.63 -23.29 0.11
N TRP A 242 13.95 -22.16 0.14
CA TRP A 242 14.12 -21.08 -0.81
C TRP A 242 14.41 -19.77 -0.08
N PHE A 243 15.19 -18.91 -0.71
CA PHE A 243 15.33 -17.54 -0.26
C PHE A 243 14.16 -16.75 -0.85
N VAL A 244 13.46 -16.03 0.01
CA VAL A 244 12.33 -15.19 -0.36
C VAL A 244 12.72 -13.74 -0.15
N ASP A 245 12.56 -12.93 -1.20
CA ASP A 245 12.82 -11.49 -1.19
C ASP A 245 11.50 -10.79 -1.52
N ASP A 246 10.93 -10.12 -0.52
CA ASP A 246 9.74 -9.27 -0.64
C ASP A 246 10.13 -7.81 -0.39
N PRO A 247 10.48 -7.06 -1.45
CA PRO A 247 10.85 -5.66 -1.33
C PRO A 247 9.70 -4.79 -0.83
N ASP A 248 8.44 -5.20 -1.02
CA ASP A 248 7.29 -4.37 -0.67
C ASP A 248 7.09 -4.29 0.84
N PHE A 249 7.20 -5.43 1.50
CA PHE A 249 7.20 -5.54 2.96
C PHE A 249 8.60 -5.45 3.57
N ARG A 250 9.65 -5.30 2.75
CA ARG A 250 11.06 -5.23 3.14
C ARG A 250 11.50 -6.43 3.96
N TRP A 251 11.03 -7.60 3.55
CA TRP A 251 11.33 -8.84 4.21
C TRP A 251 12.18 -9.69 3.29
N GLU A 252 13.26 -10.22 3.84
CA GLU A 252 14.16 -11.14 3.17
C GLU A 252 14.49 -12.28 4.13
N GLY A 253 14.42 -13.53 3.65
CA GLY A 253 14.64 -14.67 4.54
C GLY A 253 14.55 -16.03 3.86
N THR A 254 15.10 -17.03 4.52
CA THR A 254 15.02 -18.43 4.10
C THR A 254 13.72 -19.04 4.61
N MET A 255 12.98 -19.70 3.73
CA MET A 255 11.72 -20.38 4.03
C MET A 255 11.77 -21.85 3.61
N GLU A 256 11.03 -22.70 4.34
CA GLU A 256 10.76 -24.06 3.89
C GLU A 256 10.05 -24.04 2.53
N ARG A 257 10.63 -24.75 1.56
CA ARG A 257 10.14 -24.78 0.19
C ARG A 257 8.68 -25.24 0.10
N ASP A 258 8.30 -26.25 0.88
CA ASP A 258 6.95 -26.81 0.87
C ASP A 258 5.90 -25.80 1.38
N LYS A 259 6.26 -24.91 2.31
CA LYS A 259 5.38 -23.83 2.78
C LYS A 259 5.13 -22.80 1.69
N VAL A 260 6.19 -22.37 0.99
CA VAL A 260 6.09 -21.45 -0.15
C VAL A 260 5.26 -22.07 -1.27
N ILE A 261 5.48 -23.34 -1.58
CA ILE A 261 4.68 -24.07 -2.56
C ILE A 261 3.21 -24.12 -2.15
N HIS A 262 2.92 -24.40 -0.87
CA HIS A 262 1.55 -24.40 -0.37
C HIS A 262 0.84 -23.06 -0.59
N ALA A 263 1.51 -21.93 -0.31
CA ALA A 263 0.98 -20.60 -0.56
C ALA A 263 0.78 -20.29 -2.06
N ILE A 264 1.69 -20.74 -2.92
CA ILE A 264 1.56 -20.63 -4.39
C ILE A 264 0.38 -21.46 -4.90
N MET A 265 0.12 -22.62 -4.30
CA MET A 265 -0.90 -23.58 -4.77
C MET A 265 -2.34 -23.15 -4.46
N GLN A 266 -2.58 -22.10 -3.66
CA GLN A 266 -3.93 -21.65 -3.30
C GLN A 266 -4.76 -21.16 -4.49
N PRO A 267 -6.03 -21.57 -4.67
CA PRO A 267 -6.81 -21.28 -5.88
C PRO A 267 -7.03 -19.78 -6.14
N THR A 268 -6.83 -18.95 -5.13
CA THR A 268 -6.96 -17.48 -5.11
C THR A 268 -5.82 -16.76 -5.82
N VAL A 269 -4.73 -17.46 -6.13
CA VAL A 269 -3.53 -16.89 -6.74
C VAL A 269 -3.04 -17.67 -7.95
N GLY A 270 -2.37 -16.95 -8.84
CA GLY A 270 -1.72 -17.48 -10.04
C GLY A 270 -0.99 -16.35 -10.74
N GLY A 271 0.08 -16.67 -11.47
CA GLY A 271 0.87 -15.66 -12.16
C GLY A 271 2.27 -15.47 -11.61
N GLY A 272 3.06 -14.75 -12.39
CA GLY A 272 4.41 -14.38 -12.05
C GLY A 272 5.19 -13.97 -13.30
N TYR A 273 6.34 -13.37 -13.07
CA TYR A 273 7.15 -12.76 -14.11
C TYR A 273 8.61 -13.13 -13.95
N VAL A 274 9.31 -13.22 -15.08
CA VAL A 274 10.77 -13.28 -15.11
C VAL A 274 11.34 -12.08 -15.84
N PHE A 275 12.41 -11.53 -15.31
CA PHE A 275 13.10 -10.40 -15.90
C PHE A 275 14.59 -10.44 -15.51
N ASP A 276 15.42 -9.77 -16.30
CA ASP A 276 16.86 -9.68 -16.04
C ASP A 276 17.27 -8.22 -16.02
N THR A 277 17.60 -7.75 -14.83
CA THR A 277 17.93 -6.34 -14.63
C THR A 277 19.24 -5.94 -15.27
N ALA A 278 20.09 -6.86 -15.75
CA ALA A 278 21.28 -6.52 -16.54
C ALA A 278 20.95 -5.71 -17.80
N GLN A 279 19.74 -5.88 -18.35
CA GLN A 279 19.23 -5.15 -19.51
C GLN A 279 18.94 -3.67 -19.20
N ALA A 280 18.88 -3.28 -17.93
CA ALA A 280 18.38 -1.97 -17.55
C ALA A 280 19.26 -0.83 -18.08
N ARG A 281 18.58 0.22 -18.55
CA ARG A 281 19.15 1.48 -19.03
C ARG A 281 18.51 2.67 -18.31
N VAL A 282 19.17 3.83 -18.38
CA VAL A 282 18.61 5.09 -17.89
C VAL A 282 17.43 5.49 -18.78
N PRO A 283 16.24 5.81 -18.23
CA PRO A 283 15.11 6.24 -19.03
C PRO A 283 15.37 7.58 -19.73
N ALA A 284 14.85 7.72 -20.95
CA ALA A 284 14.86 9.00 -21.65
C ALA A 284 13.87 9.98 -21.00
N PRO A 285 14.18 11.29 -20.91
CA PRO A 285 13.25 12.28 -20.37
C PRO A 285 11.88 12.27 -21.05
N GLU A 286 11.82 12.04 -22.36
CA GLU A 286 10.58 11.98 -23.12
C GLU A 286 9.71 10.78 -22.71
N ASP A 287 10.32 9.64 -22.37
CA ASP A 287 9.60 8.46 -21.91
C ASP A 287 9.09 8.65 -20.47
N ILE A 288 9.88 9.31 -19.60
CA ILE A 288 9.43 9.68 -18.24
C ILE A 288 8.25 10.64 -18.33
N ALA A 289 8.33 11.66 -19.20
CA ALA A 289 7.24 12.61 -19.40
C ALA A 289 5.97 11.92 -19.89
N ALA A 290 6.09 11.08 -20.92
CA ALA A 290 4.96 10.33 -21.46
C ALA A 290 4.35 9.37 -20.44
N PHE A 291 5.17 8.76 -19.57
CA PHE A 291 4.67 7.91 -18.50
C PHE A 291 3.90 8.73 -17.47
N PHE A 292 4.47 9.83 -16.97
CA PHE A 292 3.80 10.70 -16.01
C PHE A 292 2.47 11.24 -16.53
N ASP A 293 2.42 11.71 -17.79
CA ASP A 293 1.19 12.16 -18.46
C ASP A 293 0.14 11.06 -18.54
N SER A 294 0.53 9.79 -18.65
CA SER A 294 -0.39 8.64 -18.64
C SER A 294 -0.91 8.27 -17.25
N CYS A 295 -0.24 8.75 -16.19
CA CYS A 295 -0.50 8.39 -14.80
C CYS A 295 -1.27 9.48 -14.02
N LEU A 296 -1.06 10.76 -14.33
CA LEU A 296 -1.67 11.85 -13.57
C LEU A 296 -3.13 12.07 -14.01
N ILE A 297 -4.07 11.62 -13.18
CA ILE A 297 -5.51 11.92 -13.33
C ILE A 297 -5.82 13.20 -12.56
N ALA A 298 -5.77 14.34 -13.25
CA ALA A 298 -5.84 15.66 -12.61
C ALA A 298 -7.24 16.08 -12.15
N ASP A 299 -8.29 15.51 -12.74
CA ASP A 299 -9.68 15.98 -12.60
C ASP A 299 -10.56 15.12 -11.68
N ARG A 300 -10.03 14.01 -11.17
CA ARG A 300 -10.77 13.06 -10.33
C ARG A 300 -9.86 12.33 -9.34
N ASN A 301 -10.43 11.83 -8.25
CA ASN A 301 -9.75 11.02 -7.25
C ASN A 301 -10.44 9.64 -7.17
N PRO A 302 -9.96 8.64 -7.93
CA PRO A 302 -10.66 7.37 -8.13
C PRO A 302 -11.12 6.67 -6.85
N ILE A 303 -10.26 6.60 -5.82
CA ILE A 303 -10.59 5.94 -4.55
C ILE A 303 -11.73 6.69 -3.84
N VAL A 304 -11.64 8.01 -3.74
CA VAL A 304 -12.66 8.85 -3.10
C VAL A 304 -13.98 8.77 -3.87
N ASP A 305 -13.94 8.86 -5.20
CA ASP A 305 -15.12 8.72 -6.07
C ASP A 305 -15.81 7.37 -5.87
N ALA A 306 -15.03 6.28 -5.82
CA ALA A 306 -15.55 4.94 -5.62
C ALA A 306 -16.18 4.78 -4.24
N VAL A 307 -15.50 5.21 -3.16
CA VAL A 307 -16.06 5.12 -1.81
C VAL A 307 -17.32 5.97 -1.69
N ARG A 308 -17.35 7.17 -2.28
CA ARG A 308 -18.54 8.02 -2.32
C ARG A 308 -19.72 7.33 -3.00
N ALA A 309 -19.49 6.67 -4.15
CA ALA A 309 -20.51 5.91 -4.84
C ALA A 309 -21.01 4.71 -4.01
N ILE A 310 -20.09 3.96 -3.38
CA ILE A 310 -20.42 2.84 -2.51
C ILE A 310 -21.30 3.29 -1.33
N VAL A 311 -20.84 4.29 -0.57
CA VAL A 311 -21.58 4.81 0.60
C VAL A 311 -22.97 5.28 0.18
N THR A 312 -23.09 5.98 -0.94
CA THR A 312 -24.38 6.45 -1.47
C THR A 312 -25.31 5.27 -1.79
N SER A 313 -24.83 4.24 -2.50
CA SER A 313 -25.63 3.05 -2.81
C SER A 313 -26.13 2.32 -1.56
N HIS A 314 -25.30 2.18 -0.53
CA HIS A 314 -25.69 1.54 0.73
C HIS A 314 -26.67 2.40 1.56
N LEU A 315 -26.56 3.73 1.51
CA LEU A 315 -27.51 4.64 2.16
C LEU A 315 -28.89 4.61 1.49
N ASP A 316 -28.90 4.57 0.16
CA ASP A 316 -30.12 4.52 -0.65
C ASP A 316 -30.79 3.14 -0.61
N GLY A 317 -30.03 2.10 -0.29
CA GLY A 317 -30.51 0.71 -0.31
C GLY A 317 -30.72 0.18 -1.72
N SER A 318 -29.98 0.72 -2.69
CA SER A 318 -30.04 0.31 -4.09
C SER A 318 -29.76 -1.19 -4.23
N ASP A 319 -30.51 -1.86 -5.09
CA ASP A 319 -30.32 -3.30 -5.40
C ASP A 319 -30.29 -4.24 -4.18
N GLY A 320 -30.94 -3.84 -3.08
CA GLY A 320 -31.05 -4.65 -1.86
C GLY A 320 -29.85 -4.53 -0.91
N LEU A 321 -28.94 -3.58 -1.13
CA LEU A 321 -27.82 -3.32 -0.24
C LEU A 321 -28.29 -2.84 1.14
N ALA A 322 -27.69 -3.37 2.20
CA ALA A 322 -27.92 -2.90 3.56
C ALA A 322 -26.75 -2.05 4.07
N LEU A 323 -27.02 -1.11 4.99
CA LEU A 323 -25.95 -0.36 5.66
C LEU A 323 -25.00 -1.29 6.43
N SER A 324 -25.51 -2.39 6.99
CA SER A 324 -24.69 -3.39 7.68
C SER A 324 -23.58 -3.98 6.81
N ASP A 325 -23.78 -3.98 5.49
CA ASP A 325 -22.80 -4.53 4.54
C ASP A 325 -21.68 -3.52 4.20
N LEU A 326 -21.80 -2.27 4.65
CA LEU A 326 -20.84 -1.21 4.32
C LEU A 326 -19.43 -1.53 4.87
N MET A 327 -19.34 -2.15 6.04
CA MET A 327 -18.06 -2.58 6.62
C MET A 327 -17.32 -3.54 5.70
N LEU A 328 -18.03 -4.52 5.12
CA LEU A 328 -17.46 -5.43 4.14
C LEU A 328 -17.12 -4.70 2.82
N ALA A 329 -17.98 -3.76 2.41
CA ALA A 329 -17.80 -3.01 1.17
C ALA A 329 -16.54 -2.13 1.14
N VAL A 330 -16.13 -1.56 2.28
CA VAL A 330 -14.92 -0.73 2.38
C VAL A 330 -13.71 -1.45 2.96
N ARG A 331 -13.80 -2.76 3.21
CA ARG A 331 -12.75 -3.58 3.84
C ARG A 331 -11.37 -3.43 3.19
N GLU A 332 -11.32 -3.22 1.88
CA GLU A 332 -10.07 -3.13 1.12
C GLU A 332 -9.53 -1.69 0.99
N LEU A 333 -10.24 -0.70 1.57
CA LEU A 333 -9.80 0.70 1.59
C LEU A 333 -8.42 0.88 2.25
N PRO A 334 -8.10 0.27 3.41
CA PRO A 334 -6.77 0.41 4.03
C PRO A 334 -5.62 -0.05 3.14
N VAL A 335 -5.81 -1.14 2.38
CA VAL A 335 -4.82 -1.66 1.43
C VAL A 335 -4.60 -0.65 0.29
N LEU A 336 -5.68 -0.06 -0.22
CA LEU A 336 -5.62 0.97 -1.27
C LEU A 336 -5.00 2.28 -0.76
N THR A 337 -5.26 2.66 0.49
CA THR A 337 -4.74 3.89 1.12
C THR A 337 -3.22 3.94 1.14
N ILE A 338 -2.54 2.81 1.36
CA ILE A 338 -1.07 2.74 1.36
C ILE A 338 -0.48 3.23 0.01
N ARG A 339 -1.19 3.02 -1.10
CA ARG A 339 -0.75 3.48 -2.42
C ARG A 339 -0.57 5.00 -2.49
N LYS A 340 -1.24 5.77 -1.63
CA LYS A 340 -1.11 7.24 -1.62
C LYS A 340 0.29 7.73 -1.21
N TYR A 341 1.07 6.93 -0.48
CA TYR A 341 2.48 7.25 -0.26
C TYR A 341 3.32 7.21 -1.56
N ALA A 342 2.81 6.67 -2.67
CA ALA A 342 3.49 6.78 -3.96
C ALA A 342 3.67 8.24 -4.43
N TYR A 343 2.85 9.18 -3.94
CA TYR A 343 3.06 10.60 -4.23
C TYR A 343 4.44 11.07 -3.77
N GLU A 344 4.98 10.49 -2.71
CA GLU A 344 6.29 10.83 -2.18
C GLU A 344 7.40 10.52 -3.20
N HIS A 345 7.32 9.38 -3.91
CA HIS A 345 8.23 9.06 -5.01
C HIS A 345 8.15 10.08 -6.15
N GLY A 346 6.91 10.50 -6.48
CA GLY A 346 6.64 11.58 -7.42
C GLY A 346 7.38 12.86 -7.05
N PHE A 347 7.12 13.35 -5.83
CA PHE A 347 7.75 14.55 -5.30
C PHE A 347 9.28 14.41 -5.23
N ALA A 348 9.78 13.32 -4.66
CA ALA A 348 11.20 13.09 -4.49
C ALA A 348 11.94 13.06 -5.84
N PHE A 349 11.35 12.43 -6.86
CA PHE A 349 11.93 12.42 -8.22
C PHE A 349 12.13 13.85 -8.73
N PHE A 350 11.06 14.64 -8.76
CA PHE A 350 11.14 15.98 -9.31
C PHE A 350 11.98 16.92 -8.45
N TRP A 351 11.90 16.82 -7.11
CA TRP A 351 12.70 17.66 -6.20
C TRP A 351 14.19 17.47 -6.42
N ARG A 352 14.65 16.22 -6.57
CA ARG A 352 16.05 15.92 -6.84
C ARG A 352 16.46 16.38 -8.25
N ALA A 353 15.64 16.07 -9.25
CA ALA A 353 15.94 16.43 -10.64
C ALA A 353 16.03 17.96 -10.83
N LEU A 354 15.18 18.72 -10.13
CA LEU A 354 15.16 20.18 -10.18
C LEU A 354 16.08 20.84 -9.16
N LYS A 355 16.56 20.10 -8.14
CA LYS A 355 17.34 20.58 -6.99
C LYS A 355 16.58 21.62 -6.15
N LEU A 356 15.32 21.31 -5.84
CA LEU A 356 14.45 22.15 -5.03
C LEU A 356 14.78 22.05 -3.52
N PRO A 357 14.38 23.04 -2.69
CA PRO A 357 14.66 23.04 -1.26
C PRO A 357 14.04 21.84 -0.53
N ALA A 358 14.81 21.22 0.38
CA ALA A 358 14.37 20.04 1.14
C ALA A 358 13.19 20.33 2.07
N GLY A 359 13.16 21.49 2.75
CA GLY A 359 12.04 21.86 3.62
C GLY A 359 10.70 22.01 2.89
N GLU A 360 10.71 22.34 1.59
CA GLU A 360 9.46 22.32 0.80
C GLU A 360 8.97 20.89 0.54
N PHE A 361 9.89 19.95 0.34
CA PHE A 361 9.55 18.53 0.18
C PHE A 361 8.93 17.95 1.45
N GLU A 362 9.50 18.25 2.62
CA GLU A 362 8.98 17.81 3.92
C GLU A 362 7.53 18.26 4.13
N GLY A 363 7.21 19.51 3.78
CA GLY A 363 5.83 20.00 3.83
C GLY A 363 4.87 19.24 2.91
N TRP A 364 5.33 18.72 1.78
CA TRP A 364 4.51 17.86 0.92
C TRP A 364 4.38 16.44 1.47
N CYS A 365 5.39 15.91 2.17
CA CYS A 365 5.26 14.65 2.90
C CYS A 365 4.21 14.75 4.02
N GLU A 366 4.12 15.89 4.72
CA GLU A 366 3.06 16.13 5.71
C GLU A 366 1.66 16.14 5.07
N GLU A 367 1.50 16.72 3.88
CA GLU A 367 0.22 16.70 3.16
C GLU A 367 -0.16 15.29 2.67
N ILE A 368 0.82 14.46 2.29
CA ILE A 368 0.60 13.04 1.96
C ILE A 368 0.13 12.28 3.20
N GLU A 369 0.78 12.49 4.34
CA GLU A 369 0.38 11.89 5.61
C GLU A 369 -1.04 12.33 6.00
N ALA A 370 -1.37 13.62 5.84
CA ALA A 370 -2.71 14.13 6.08
C ALA A 370 -3.78 13.43 5.20
N LEU A 371 -3.48 13.17 3.91
CA LEU A 371 -4.37 12.40 3.04
C LEU A 371 -4.57 10.97 3.57
N VAL A 372 -3.48 10.27 3.92
CA VAL A 372 -3.55 8.90 4.45
C VAL A 372 -4.38 8.84 5.73
N GLN A 373 -4.17 9.78 6.65
CA GLN A 373 -4.94 9.88 7.88
C GLN A 373 -6.41 10.21 7.62
N SER A 374 -6.71 11.10 6.66
CA SER A 374 -8.09 11.39 6.24
C SER A 374 -8.80 10.14 5.70
N LEU A 375 -8.10 9.28 4.94
CA LEU A 375 -8.65 8.03 4.42
C LEU A 375 -8.83 6.95 5.51
N LYS A 376 -7.97 6.91 6.53
CA LYS A 376 -8.15 6.05 7.71
C LYS A 376 -9.38 6.47 8.52
N SER A 377 -9.54 7.78 8.77
CA SER A 377 -10.70 8.35 9.44
C SER A 377 -11.99 8.09 8.66
N LEU A 378 -11.94 8.20 7.32
CA LEU A 378 -13.05 7.82 6.44
C LEU A 378 -13.41 6.33 6.60
N HIS A 379 -12.43 5.43 6.59
CA HIS A 379 -12.67 4.01 6.79
C HIS A 379 -13.40 3.74 8.12
N TYR A 380 -12.91 4.32 9.22
CA TYR A 380 -13.54 4.21 10.52
C TYR A 380 -14.98 4.76 10.52
N ALA A 381 -15.21 5.93 9.92
CA ALA A 381 -16.56 6.52 9.83
C ALA A 381 -17.53 5.63 9.04
N CYS A 382 -17.08 5.00 7.95
CA CYS A 382 -17.86 4.02 7.20
C CYS A 382 -18.19 2.78 8.04
N MET A 383 -17.23 2.24 8.79
CA MET A 383 -17.45 1.10 9.68
C MET A 383 -18.50 1.43 10.75
N LYS A 384 -18.40 2.62 11.38
CA LYS A 384 -19.35 3.09 12.40
C LYS A 384 -20.76 3.27 11.84
N LEU A 385 -20.88 3.88 10.66
CA LEU A 385 -22.16 4.02 9.95
C LEU A 385 -22.77 2.65 9.65
N GLY A 386 -21.97 1.71 9.16
CA GLY A 386 -22.45 0.36 8.83
C GLY A 386 -22.88 -0.44 10.05
N GLN A 387 -22.09 -0.40 11.12
CA GLN A 387 -22.36 -1.17 12.35
C GLN A 387 -23.57 -0.61 13.13
N THR A 388 -23.71 0.72 13.21
CA THR A 388 -24.81 1.34 13.97
C THR A 388 -26.09 1.47 13.17
N GLY A 389 -26.00 1.55 11.84
CA GLY A 389 -27.13 1.88 10.96
C GLY A 389 -27.65 3.32 11.15
N ASP A 390 -26.98 4.15 11.94
CA ASP A 390 -27.40 5.51 12.23
C ASP A 390 -27.09 6.45 11.07
N ARG A 391 -28.13 6.76 10.29
CA ARG A 391 -28.04 7.65 9.12
C ARG A 391 -27.56 9.07 9.46
N GLN A 392 -27.61 9.51 10.73
CA GLN A 392 -27.04 10.81 11.10
C GLN A 392 -25.52 10.84 10.95
N GLN A 393 -24.86 9.68 11.05
CA GLN A 393 -23.41 9.53 10.85
C GLN A 393 -23.00 9.61 9.37
N ALA A 394 -23.94 9.57 8.43
CA ALA A 394 -23.64 9.74 7.01
C ALA A 394 -22.94 11.08 6.74
N ARG A 395 -23.30 12.14 7.48
CA ARG A 395 -22.66 13.45 7.34
C ARG A 395 -21.15 13.40 7.59
N SER A 396 -20.70 12.75 8.67
CA SER A 396 -19.27 12.65 8.96
C SER A 396 -18.50 11.85 7.91
N VAL A 397 -19.16 10.87 7.28
CA VAL A 397 -18.56 10.12 6.16
C VAL A 397 -18.35 11.02 4.95
N PHE A 398 -19.36 11.82 4.56
CA PHE A 398 -19.23 12.74 3.43
C PHE A 398 -18.26 13.89 3.71
N ASP A 399 -18.23 14.42 4.93
CA ASP A 399 -17.25 15.44 5.33
C ASP A 399 -15.81 14.88 5.22
N ALA A 400 -15.57 13.62 5.63
CA ALA A 400 -14.27 12.97 5.49
C ALA A 400 -13.89 12.66 4.02
N LEU A 401 -14.88 12.31 3.18
CA LEU A 401 -14.68 12.17 1.73
C LEU A 401 -14.26 13.49 1.10
N ASP A 402 -14.95 14.58 1.41
CA ASP A 402 -14.66 15.92 0.87
C ASP A 402 -13.27 16.42 1.29
N GLU A 403 -12.85 16.14 2.52
CA GLU A 403 -11.51 16.50 3.00
C GLU A 403 -10.40 15.70 2.29
N ALA A 404 -10.57 14.37 2.16
CA ALA A 404 -9.62 13.54 1.42
C ALA A 404 -9.51 14.01 -0.04
N ASP A 405 -10.64 14.32 -0.68
CA ASP A 405 -10.70 14.84 -2.04
C ASP A 405 -9.92 16.15 -2.20
N ARG A 406 -10.15 17.09 -1.27
CA ARG A 406 -9.49 18.40 -1.25
C ARG A 406 -7.97 18.28 -1.12
N ILE A 407 -7.50 17.43 -0.20
CA ILE A 407 -6.06 17.21 0.01
C ILE A 407 -5.45 16.57 -1.24
N GLU A 408 -6.07 15.53 -1.79
CA GLU A 408 -5.53 14.82 -2.95
C GLU A 408 -5.47 15.70 -4.21
N PHE A 409 -6.51 16.52 -4.48
CA PHE A 409 -6.45 17.49 -5.57
C PHE A 409 -5.31 18.49 -5.41
N ARG A 410 -5.00 18.92 -4.18
CA ARG A 410 -3.87 19.82 -3.91
C ARG A 410 -2.54 19.15 -4.22
N LEU A 411 -2.35 17.89 -3.83
CA LEU A 411 -1.15 17.10 -4.15
C LEU A 411 -0.97 16.96 -5.67
N LYS A 412 -2.03 16.58 -6.39
CA LYS A 412 -2.02 16.43 -7.85
C LYS A 412 -1.73 17.73 -8.58
N ALA A 413 -2.35 18.83 -8.14
CA ALA A 413 -2.11 20.15 -8.71
C ALA A 413 -0.63 20.55 -8.57
N LYS A 414 -0.04 20.34 -7.38
CA LYS A 414 1.38 20.64 -7.19
C LYS A 414 2.28 19.73 -8.02
N LEU A 415 2.01 18.44 -8.06
CA LEU A 415 2.79 17.52 -8.91
C LEU A 415 2.72 17.91 -10.38
N GLY A 416 1.55 18.31 -10.88
CA GLY A 416 1.39 18.82 -12.24
C GLY A 416 2.19 20.09 -12.51
N GLU A 417 2.20 21.04 -11.57
CA GLU A 417 3.02 22.27 -11.65
C GLU A 417 4.51 21.94 -11.76
N ILE A 418 5.00 21.09 -10.85
CA ILE A 418 6.42 20.73 -10.75
C ILE A 418 6.86 19.85 -11.93
N PHE A 419 5.98 18.96 -12.41
CA PHE A 419 6.18 18.21 -13.64
C PHE A 419 6.33 19.16 -14.84
N GLY A 420 5.49 20.19 -14.95
CA GLY A 420 5.61 21.21 -16.00
C GLY A 420 7.00 21.86 -15.99
N ALA A 421 7.46 22.31 -14.82
CA ALA A 421 8.81 22.87 -14.67
C ALA A 421 9.94 21.88 -14.99
N TRP A 422 9.77 20.60 -14.63
CA TRP A 422 10.72 19.55 -14.97
C TRP A 422 10.78 19.31 -16.48
N ARG A 423 9.62 19.26 -17.15
CA ARG A 423 9.50 19.05 -18.60
C ARG A 423 10.16 20.18 -19.38
N ASP A 424 9.92 21.43 -19.02
CA ASP A 424 10.51 22.60 -19.68
C ASP A 424 12.05 22.59 -19.62
N ARG A 425 12.63 21.96 -18.60
CA ARG A 425 14.08 21.87 -18.40
C ARG A 425 14.72 20.65 -19.09
N HIS A 426 14.00 19.53 -19.22
CA HIS A 426 14.59 18.25 -19.60
C HIS A 426 14.08 17.69 -20.93
N CYS A 427 12.93 18.16 -21.42
CA CYS A 427 12.41 17.79 -22.74
C CYS A 427 12.71 18.94 -23.71
N ALA A 428 13.38 18.63 -24.84
CA ALA A 428 13.66 19.64 -25.85
C ALA A 428 12.38 20.04 -26.60
N GLU A 429 12.20 21.33 -26.93
CA GLU A 429 11.28 21.72 -27.99
C GLU A 429 11.76 21.10 -29.32
N PRO A 430 10.88 20.51 -30.14
CA PRO A 430 11.27 20.05 -31.46
C PRO A 430 11.77 21.24 -32.28
N VAL A 431 13.06 21.25 -32.61
CA VAL A 431 13.64 22.23 -33.53
C VAL A 431 12.97 22.05 -34.89
N VAL A 432 11.97 22.88 -35.18
CA VAL A 432 11.39 22.99 -36.53
C VAL A 432 12.52 23.51 -37.43
N PRO A 433 13.01 22.73 -38.42
CA PRO A 433 14.01 23.25 -39.32
C PRO A 433 13.34 24.35 -40.14
N MET A 434 13.69 25.60 -39.90
CA MET A 434 13.34 26.68 -40.81
C MET A 434 13.90 26.32 -42.18
N ARG A 435 13.02 25.91 -43.09
CA ARG A 435 13.34 25.79 -44.51
C ARG A 435 13.90 27.14 -44.95
N ARG A 436 15.20 27.19 -45.20
CA ARG A 436 15.81 28.31 -45.93
C ARG A 436 15.11 28.38 -47.28
N ILE A 437 14.26 29.39 -47.45
CA ILE A 437 13.79 29.80 -48.77
C ILE A 437 15.03 30.40 -49.44
N ALA A 438 15.61 29.66 -50.39
CA ALA A 438 16.64 30.18 -51.26
C ALA A 438 15.98 31.21 -52.21
N VAL A 439 16.54 32.42 -52.25
CA VAL A 439 16.25 33.47 -53.24
C VAL A 439 17.07 33.21 -54.49
#